data_AF-A0A932TG24-F1
#
_entry.id   AF-A0A932TG24-F1
#
_cell.length_a   1.000
_cell.length_b   1.000
_cell.length_c   1.000
_cell.angle_alpha   90.00
_cell.angle_beta   90.00
_cell.angle_gamma   90.00
#
_symmetry.space_group_name_H-M   'P 1'
#
loop_
_entity.id
_entity.type
_entity.pdbx_description
1 polymer ?
#
loop_
_entity_poly.entity_id
_entity_poly.type
_entity_poly.pdbx_seq_one_letter_code
_entity_poly.pdbx_strand_id
1 'polypeptide(L)'
;MIGALTLIAGLWLFAPRTAYAHCDRMDGPVVTLAKMALEKGDVTPVLKWVNKEHEAEVRAAFGKTLVVRSKGPEARDLADRYFFEMLVRLHRAGEGAPYTGLKPASGEIEPAVAAADKALASGSVGPIEKLVTNAVAAGIRQRFAHALEKKKHADESVEAGREFVAAYVEFVHYVDRLYADAARLAAPHGEPEDAGSQAPHEH
;
A
#
# COMPACT_ATOMS: atom_id res chain seq x y z
N MET A 1 -32.82 35.53 6.79
CA MET A 1 -32.11 34.55 7.63
C MET A 1 -31.19 33.76 6.73
N ILE A 2 -29.88 33.91 6.93
CA ILE A 2 -28.82 33.28 6.12
C ILE A 2 -28.79 31.79 6.50
N GLY A 3 -29.24 30.93 5.59
CA GLY A 3 -29.20 29.48 5.76
C GLY A 3 -27.78 28.97 5.56
N ALA A 4 -27.22 28.39 6.60
CA ALA A 4 -25.84 27.93 6.69
C ALA A 4 -25.49 26.86 5.65
N LEU A 5 -24.39 27.11 4.95
CA LEU A 5 -23.70 26.19 4.06
C LEU A 5 -22.89 25.21 4.93
N THR A 6 -23.36 23.98 5.11
CA THR A 6 -22.56 22.92 5.75
C THR A 6 -21.77 22.14 4.70
N LEU A 7 -20.45 22.26 4.83
CA LEU A 7 -19.41 21.64 4.01
C LEU A 7 -19.57 20.11 3.91
N ILE A 8 -19.59 19.58 2.69
CA ILE A 8 -19.19 18.20 2.42
C ILE A 8 -17.68 18.20 2.24
N ALA A 9 -16.95 18.02 3.33
CA ALA A 9 -15.51 17.76 3.30
C ALA A 9 -15.24 16.44 4.05
N GLY A 10 -15.72 15.34 3.47
CA GLY A 10 -15.27 14.00 3.85
C GLY A 10 -13.94 13.75 3.15
N LEU A 11 -12.83 14.06 3.82
CA LEU A 11 -11.47 13.78 3.37
C LEU A 11 -11.31 12.26 3.21
N TRP A 12 -11.32 11.77 1.97
CA TRP A 12 -11.06 10.37 1.62
C TRP A 12 -9.57 10.05 1.82
N LEU A 13 -9.15 9.83 3.07
CA LEU A 13 -7.87 9.20 3.39
C LEU A 13 -8.05 7.69 3.55
N PHE A 14 -8.34 7.01 2.44
CA PHE A 14 -8.22 5.56 2.34
C PHE A 14 -7.07 5.24 1.37
N ALA A 15 -5.83 5.53 1.79
CA ALA A 15 -4.70 4.78 1.24
C ALA A 15 -4.96 3.28 1.50
N PRO A 16 -4.66 2.38 0.56
CA PRO A 16 -4.94 0.94 0.71
C PRO A 16 -4.14 0.38 1.90
N ARG A 17 -4.78 0.28 3.08
CA ARG A 17 -4.18 -0.19 4.34
C ARG A 17 -3.69 -1.64 4.29
N THR A 18 -4.08 -2.35 3.26
CA THR A 18 -4.07 -3.81 3.14
C THR A 18 -2.89 -4.32 2.32
N ALA A 19 -2.50 -3.63 1.23
CA ALA A 19 -1.23 -3.89 0.54
C ALA A 19 -0.04 -3.68 1.49
N TYR A 20 -0.10 -2.62 2.30
CA TYR A 20 0.84 -2.36 3.38
C TYR A 20 0.87 -3.46 4.45
N ALA A 21 -0.28 -4.10 4.70
CA ALA A 21 -0.41 -5.20 5.65
C ALA A 21 0.10 -6.54 5.10
N HIS A 22 0.55 -6.62 3.84
CA HIS A 22 1.12 -7.85 3.30
C HIS A 22 2.61 -7.97 3.67
N CYS A 23 3.35 -6.85 3.65
CA CYS A 23 4.78 -6.81 3.97
C CYS A 23 5.11 -6.94 5.47
N ASP A 24 4.15 -6.73 6.37
CA ASP A 24 4.32 -6.82 7.83
C ASP A 24 3.76 -8.12 8.45
N ARG A 25 3.47 -9.14 7.63
CA ARG A 25 2.96 -10.45 8.07
C ARG A 25 4.03 -11.50 8.25
N MET A 26 3.76 -12.44 9.16
CA MET A 26 4.59 -13.64 9.39
C MET A 26 4.73 -14.58 8.18
N ASP A 27 3.76 -14.56 7.28
CA ASP A 27 3.74 -15.26 5.99
C ASP A 27 3.93 -14.32 4.79
N GLY A 28 4.20 -13.04 5.05
CA GLY A 28 4.52 -12.04 4.04
C GLY A 28 5.92 -12.23 3.41
N PRO A 29 6.23 -11.51 2.33
CA PRO A 29 7.44 -11.70 1.53
C PRO A 29 8.71 -11.35 2.32
N VAL A 30 8.65 -10.30 3.14
CA VAL A 30 9.77 -9.86 4.00
C VAL A 30 10.16 -10.96 4.99
N VAL A 31 9.18 -11.47 5.75
CA VAL A 31 9.43 -12.47 6.79
C VAL A 31 9.74 -13.85 6.20
N THR A 32 9.08 -14.23 5.11
CA THR A 32 9.39 -15.49 4.41
C THR A 32 10.85 -15.52 3.96
N LEU A 33 11.35 -14.42 3.39
CA LEU A 33 12.75 -14.32 3.01
C LEU A 33 13.69 -14.29 4.21
N ALA A 34 13.30 -13.61 5.30
CA ALA A 34 14.07 -13.59 6.55
C ALA A 34 14.22 -14.98 7.17
N LYS A 35 13.15 -15.80 7.18
CA LYS A 35 13.21 -17.22 7.60
C LYS A 35 14.24 -17.98 6.78
N MET A 36 14.17 -17.88 5.46
CA MET A 36 15.12 -18.55 4.55
C MET A 36 16.57 -18.07 4.77
N ALA A 37 16.77 -16.78 4.98
CA ALA A 37 18.08 -16.19 5.26
C ALA A 37 18.67 -16.74 6.56
N LEU A 38 17.88 -16.77 7.64
CA LEU A 38 18.29 -17.30 8.92
C LEU A 38 18.65 -18.79 8.85
N GLU A 39 17.86 -19.61 8.13
CA GLU A 39 18.20 -21.03 7.91
C GLU A 39 19.50 -21.22 7.12
N LYS A 40 19.77 -20.35 6.14
CA LYS A 40 20.99 -20.43 5.31
C LYS A 40 22.20 -19.73 5.95
N GLY A 41 22.01 -18.94 7.00
CA GLY A 41 23.06 -18.10 7.57
C GLY A 41 23.51 -16.97 6.65
N ASP A 42 22.71 -16.59 5.64
CA ASP A 42 23.04 -15.56 4.65
C ASP A 42 22.02 -14.42 4.71
N VAL A 43 22.47 -13.25 5.17
CA VAL A 43 21.65 -12.04 5.31
C VAL A 43 21.38 -11.34 3.98
N THR A 44 22.19 -11.63 2.95
CA THR A 44 22.21 -10.88 1.68
C THR A 44 20.83 -10.72 1.03
N PRO A 45 19.97 -11.76 0.95
CA PRO A 45 18.66 -11.62 0.32
C PRO A 45 17.73 -10.63 1.03
N VAL A 46 17.93 -10.41 2.34
CA VAL A 46 17.06 -9.59 3.19
C VAL A 46 17.35 -8.10 3.03
N LEU A 47 18.60 -7.73 2.75
CA LEU A 47 19.04 -6.33 2.76
C LEU A 47 18.32 -5.44 1.75
N LYS A 48 17.83 -6.01 0.64
CA LYS A 48 17.06 -5.28 -0.38
C LYS A 48 15.71 -4.74 0.12
N TRP A 49 15.24 -5.19 1.28
CA TRP A 49 13.96 -4.79 1.85
C TRP A 49 14.07 -3.59 2.80
N VAL A 50 15.27 -3.09 3.07
CA VAL A 50 15.51 -1.92 3.92
C VAL A 50 16.29 -0.85 3.17
N ASN A 51 16.19 0.39 3.61
CA ASN A 51 17.04 1.46 3.08
C ASN A 51 18.52 1.17 3.38
N LYS A 52 19.40 1.70 2.53
CA LYS A 52 20.85 1.47 2.59
C LYS A 52 21.45 1.87 3.93
N GLU A 53 20.95 2.95 4.53
CA GLU A 53 21.40 3.44 5.85
C GLU A 53 21.24 2.39 6.96
N HIS A 54 20.29 1.46 6.80
CA HIS A 54 19.96 0.45 7.80
C HIS A 54 20.67 -0.89 7.61
N GLU A 55 21.42 -1.09 6.51
CA GLU A 55 22.06 -2.38 6.22
C GLU A 55 23.00 -2.84 7.34
N ALA A 56 23.77 -1.93 7.94
CA ALA A 56 24.70 -2.26 9.02
C ALA A 56 23.96 -2.75 10.29
N GLU A 57 22.83 -2.11 10.63
CA GLU A 57 21.97 -2.53 11.75
C GLU A 57 21.40 -3.93 11.50
N VAL A 58 20.90 -4.18 10.29
CA VAL A 58 20.34 -5.50 9.92
C VAL A 58 21.40 -6.60 9.98
N ARG A 59 22.61 -6.35 9.46
CA ARG A 59 23.73 -7.32 9.52
C ARG A 59 24.11 -7.64 10.98
N ALA A 60 24.22 -6.62 11.82
CA ALA A 60 24.58 -6.81 13.23
C ALA A 60 23.50 -7.59 13.99
N ALA A 61 22.22 -7.27 13.77
CA ALA A 61 21.10 -7.99 14.36
C ALA A 61 21.06 -9.45 13.87
N PHE A 62 21.24 -9.69 12.57
CA PHE A 62 21.27 -11.03 11.99
C PHE A 62 22.35 -11.90 12.63
N GLY A 63 23.57 -11.37 12.80
CA GLY A 63 24.65 -12.09 13.47
C GLY A 63 24.31 -12.46 14.92
N LYS A 64 23.70 -11.54 15.68
CA LYS A 64 23.22 -11.84 17.04
C LYS A 64 22.12 -12.90 17.05
N THR A 65 21.18 -12.81 16.11
CA THR A 65 20.10 -13.80 15.97
C THR A 65 20.66 -15.19 15.70
N LEU A 66 21.65 -15.35 14.81
CA LEU A 66 22.29 -16.65 14.58
C LEU A 66 22.93 -17.25 15.85
N VAL A 67 23.54 -16.42 16.70
CA VAL A 67 24.15 -16.88 17.96
C VAL A 67 23.10 -17.30 18.98
N VAL A 68 22.02 -16.53 19.13
CA VAL A 68 20.98 -16.81 20.13
C VAL A 68 20.09 -17.97 19.69
N ARG A 69 19.73 -18.03 18.40
CA ARG A 69 18.85 -19.08 17.87
C ARG A 69 19.45 -20.48 17.98
N SER A 70 20.77 -20.59 18.12
CA SER A 70 21.46 -21.86 18.30
C SER A 70 21.38 -22.42 19.74
N LYS A 71 20.74 -21.71 20.68
CA LYS A 71 20.72 -22.06 22.11
C LYS A 71 19.55 -22.94 22.54
N GLY A 72 18.66 -23.29 21.62
CA GLY A 72 17.48 -24.13 21.89
C GLY A 72 16.24 -23.65 21.14
N PRO A 73 15.15 -24.43 21.13
CA PRO A 73 13.94 -24.10 20.38
C PRO A 73 13.27 -22.81 20.86
N GLU A 74 13.23 -22.54 22.17
CA GLU A 74 12.65 -21.31 22.73
C GLU A 74 13.50 -20.08 22.39
N ALA A 75 14.82 -20.23 22.47
CA ALA A 75 15.75 -19.16 22.09
C ALA A 75 15.68 -18.86 20.59
N ARG A 76 15.45 -19.87 19.76
CA ARG A 76 15.21 -19.73 18.32
C ARG A 76 13.96 -18.94 18.03
N ASP A 77 12.83 -19.30 18.62
CA ASP A 77 11.57 -18.57 18.43
C ASP A 77 11.72 -17.09 18.80
N LEU A 78 12.31 -16.82 19.97
CA LEU A 78 12.52 -15.45 20.43
C LEU A 78 13.47 -14.64 19.52
N ALA A 79 14.61 -15.23 19.14
CA ALA A 79 15.61 -14.55 18.33
C ALA A 79 15.12 -14.29 16.89
N ASP A 80 14.43 -15.27 16.31
CA ASP A 80 13.86 -15.16 14.97
C ASP A 80 12.75 -14.09 14.97
N ARG A 81 11.84 -14.12 15.95
CA ARG A 81 10.77 -13.11 16.07
C ARG A 81 11.32 -11.70 16.26
N TYR A 82 12.33 -11.53 17.12
CA TYR A 82 13.01 -10.24 17.30
C TYR A 82 13.57 -9.71 15.97
N PHE A 83 14.22 -10.58 15.18
CA PHE A 83 14.75 -10.19 13.88
C PHE A 83 13.64 -9.79 12.89
N PHE A 84 12.53 -10.54 12.85
CA PHE A 84 11.39 -10.24 11.98
C PHE A 84 10.74 -8.90 12.31
N GLU A 85 10.48 -8.64 13.59
CA GLU A 85 9.86 -7.38 14.05
C GLU A 85 10.75 -6.18 13.73
N MET A 86 12.06 -6.29 13.95
CA MET A 86 13.04 -5.25 13.61
C MET A 86 13.07 -5.01 12.10
N LEU A 87 13.18 -6.07 11.30
CA LEU A 87 13.27 -5.98 9.84
C LEU A 87 12.01 -5.34 9.24
N VAL A 88 10.83 -5.80 9.67
CA VAL A 88 9.55 -5.23 9.26
C VAL A 88 9.48 -3.75 9.65
N ARG A 89 9.84 -3.39 10.88
CA ARG A 89 9.85 -1.99 11.31
C ARG A 89 10.71 -1.10 10.40
N LEU A 90 11.91 -1.55 10.01
CA LEU A 90 12.80 -0.80 9.13
C LEU A 90 12.28 -0.74 7.68
N HIS A 91 11.71 -1.84 7.17
CA HIS A 91 11.06 -1.86 5.86
C HIS A 91 9.90 -0.85 5.80
N ARG A 92 9.01 -0.87 6.80
CA ARG A 92 7.88 0.06 6.92
C ARG A 92 8.32 1.51 6.99
N ALA A 93 9.38 1.79 7.74
CA ALA A 93 9.97 3.13 7.81
C ALA A 93 10.47 3.60 6.43
N GLY A 94 11.06 2.71 5.62
CA GLY A 94 11.44 2.99 4.23
C GLY A 94 10.26 3.31 3.31
N GLU A 95 9.08 2.72 3.58
CA GLU A 95 7.84 3.05 2.87
C GLU A 95 7.17 4.35 3.37
N GLY A 96 7.77 5.04 4.35
CA GLY A 96 7.15 6.20 5.01
C GLY A 96 5.94 5.84 5.87
N ALA A 97 5.81 4.56 6.27
CA ALA A 97 4.62 4.04 6.92
C ALA A 97 4.90 3.59 8.37
N PRO A 98 3.95 3.78 9.30
CA PRO A 98 4.15 3.42 10.69
C PRO A 98 4.25 1.90 10.87
N TYR A 99 5.08 1.48 11.83
CA TYR A 99 5.09 0.10 12.30
C TYR A 99 3.97 -0.11 13.33
N THR A 100 3.05 -1.03 13.04
CA THR A 100 1.88 -1.33 13.90
C THR A 100 1.92 -2.74 14.48
N GLY A 101 3.12 -3.30 14.59
CA GLY A 101 3.35 -4.68 15.04
C GLY A 101 3.38 -5.68 13.88
N LEU A 102 4.17 -6.73 14.07
CA LEU A 102 4.23 -7.89 13.18
C LEU A 102 2.90 -8.67 13.22
N LYS A 103 2.26 -8.82 12.07
CA LYS A 103 0.93 -9.44 11.95
C LYS A 103 1.04 -10.96 11.93
N PRO A 104 0.07 -11.69 12.53
CA PRO A 104 0.05 -13.15 12.49
C PRO A 104 -0.08 -13.66 11.06
N ALA A 105 0.34 -14.90 10.84
CA ALA A 105 0.07 -15.64 9.61
C ALA A 105 -1.39 -16.08 9.61
N SER A 106 -2.32 -15.17 9.28
CA SER A 106 -3.72 -15.51 9.06
C SER A 106 -4.47 -14.39 8.34
N GLY A 107 -5.42 -14.79 7.49
CA GLY A 107 -6.30 -13.92 6.74
C GLY A 107 -6.06 -13.98 5.24
N GLU A 108 -7.13 -13.77 4.47
CA GLU A 108 -7.03 -13.72 3.02
C GLU A 108 -6.15 -12.54 2.60
N ILE A 109 -5.14 -12.82 1.76
CA ILE A 109 -4.43 -11.78 1.02
C ILE A 109 -5.42 -11.23 -0.01
N GLU A 110 -5.45 -9.91 -0.17
CA GLU A 110 -6.32 -9.30 -1.16
C GLU A 110 -6.09 -9.90 -2.55
N PRO A 111 -7.15 -10.17 -3.33
CA PRO A 111 -7.02 -10.84 -4.62
C PRO A 111 -6.03 -10.18 -5.57
N ALA A 112 -5.96 -8.84 -5.57
CA ALA A 112 -5.04 -8.09 -6.41
C ALA A 112 -3.57 -8.27 -5.97
N VAL A 113 -3.29 -8.27 -4.66
CA VAL A 113 -1.94 -8.46 -4.10
C VAL A 113 -1.48 -9.90 -4.37
N ALA A 114 -2.30 -10.89 -4.05
CA ALA A 114 -1.98 -12.30 -4.32
C ALA A 114 -1.75 -12.58 -5.82
N ALA A 115 -2.55 -11.95 -6.70
CA ALA A 115 -2.37 -12.04 -8.14
C ALA A 115 -1.07 -11.36 -8.60
N ALA A 116 -0.64 -10.28 -7.95
CA ALA A 116 0.60 -9.56 -8.27
C ALA A 116 1.82 -10.41 -7.91
N ASP A 117 1.84 -11.00 -6.70
CA ASP A 117 2.90 -11.92 -6.28
C ASP A 117 3.00 -13.10 -7.25
N LYS A 118 1.86 -13.68 -7.64
CA LYS A 118 1.81 -14.79 -8.60
C LYS A 118 2.31 -14.36 -9.98
N ALA A 119 1.98 -13.15 -10.44
CA ALA A 119 2.44 -12.64 -11.73
C ALA A 119 3.97 -12.49 -11.75
N LEU A 120 4.56 -11.94 -10.69
CA LEU A 120 6.02 -11.82 -10.53
C LEU A 120 6.69 -13.20 -10.42
N ALA A 121 6.12 -14.11 -9.64
CA ALA A 121 6.66 -15.46 -9.47
C ALA A 121 6.60 -16.32 -10.75
N SER A 122 5.55 -16.14 -11.56
CA SER A 122 5.34 -16.92 -12.79
C SER A 122 5.90 -16.23 -14.06
N GLY A 123 6.26 -14.95 -13.98
CA GLY A 123 6.63 -14.14 -15.13
C GLY A 123 5.47 -13.85 -16.08
N SER A 124 4.21 -14.01 -15.65
CA SER A 124 3.02 -13.89 -16.48
C SER A 124 2.04 -12.85 -15.93
N VAL A 125 1.84 -11.77 -16.69
CA VAL A 125 0.98 -10.63 -16.31
C VAL A 125 -0.51 -10.83 -16.67
N GLY A 126 -0.81 -11.69 -17.65
CA GLY A 126 -2.17 -11.82 -18.20
C GLY A 126 -3.28 -12.07 -17.16
N PRO A 127 -3.09 -12.95 -16.15
CA PRO A 127 -4.11 -13.18 -15.13
C PRO A 127 -4.44 -11.96 -14.28
N ILE A 128 -3.43 -11.19 -13.83
CA ILE A 128 -3.65 -9.98 -13.02
C ILE A 128 -4.24 -8.84 -13.87
N GLU A 129 -3.77 -8.68 -15.11
CA GLU A 129 -4.34 -7.71 -16.05
C GLU A 129 -5.85 -7.94 -16.22
N LYS A 130 -6.25 -9.20 -16.46
CA LYS A 130 -7.67 -9.56 -16.58
C LYS A 130 -8.45 -9.34 -15.29
N LEU A 131 -7.87 -9.67 -14.14
CA LEU A 131 -8.50 -9.46 -12.82
C LEU A 131 -8.82 -7.98 -12.60
N VAL A 132 -7.82 -7.11 -12.77
CA VAL A 132 -7.93 -5.67 -12.50
C VAL A 132 -8.86 -5.00 -13.51
N THR A 133 -8.69 -5.27 -14.81
CA THR A 133 -9.53 -4.65 -15.86
C THR A 133 -10.99 -5.05 -15.74
N ASN A 134 -11.29 -6.30 -15.38
CA ASN A 134 -12.67 -6.73 -15.14
C ASN A 134 -13.30 -6.02 -13.94
N ALA A 135 -12.57 -5.91 -12.83
CA ALA A 135 -13.04 -5.20 -11.64
C ALA A 135 -13.33 -3.72 -11.94
N VAL A 136 -12.41 -3.06 -12.65
CA VAL A 136 -12.57 -1.67 -13.11
C VAL A 136 -13.79 -1.53 -14.03
N ALA A 137 -13.91 -2.38 -15.06
CA ALA A 137 -15.03 -2.32 -16.00
C ALA A 137 -16.38 -2.55 -15.31
N ALA A 138 -16.45 -3.47 -14.33
CA ALA A 138 -17.65 -3.68 -13.53
C ALA A 138 -17.98 -2.45 -12.68
N GLY A 139 -16.99 -1.87 -11.99
CA GLY A 139 -17.17 -0.68 -11.17
C GLY A 139 -17.64 0.55 -11.95
N ILE A 140 -17.12 0.75 -13.17
CA ILE A 140 -17.57 1.81 -14.10
C ILE A 140 -19.04 1.59 -14.48
N ARG A 141 -19.39 0.38 -14.94
CA ARG A 141 -20.77 0.07 -15.39
C ARG A 141 -21.78 0.26 -14.27
N GLN A 142 -21.47 -0.20 -13.06
CA GLN A 142 -22.36 -0.09 -11.90
C GLN A 142 -22.65 1.37 -11.55
N ARG A 143 -21.62 2.21 -11.41
CA ARG A 143 -21.77 3.62 -11.04
C ARG A 143 -22.42 4.45 -12.15
N PHE A 144 -22.09 4.17 -13.40
CA PHE A 144 -22.73 4.79 -14.54
C PHE A 144 -24.23 4.50 -14.58
N ALA A 145 -24.63 3.22 -14.42
CA ALA A 145 -26.04 2.83 -14.40
C ALA A 145 -26.80 3.51 -13.25
N HIS A 146 -26.18 3.59 -12.06
CA HIS A 146 -26.78 4.28 -10.92
C HIS A 146 -26.99 5.78 -11.17
N ALA A 147 -25.96 6.48 -11.67
CA ALA A 147 -26.07 7.90 -11.99
C ALA A 147 -27.09 8.16 -13.11
N LEU A 148 -27.13 7.30 -14.12
CA LEU A 148 -28.09 7.40 -15.22
C LEU A 148 -29.53 7.18 -14.76
N GLU A 149 -29.75 6.25 -13.82
CA GLU A 149 -31.07 6.03 -13.24
C GLU A 149 -31.56 7.27 -12.49
N LYS A 150 -30.73 7.81 -11.59
CA LYS A 150 -31.06 9.03 -10.84
C LYS A 150 -31.27 10.24 -11.75
N LYS A 151 -30.54 10.32 -12.86
CA LYS A 151 -30.69 11.39 -13.87
C LYS A 151 -32.11 11.47 -14.43
N LYS A 152 -32.83 10.35 -14.57
CA LYS A 152 -34.20 10.34 -15.12
C LYS A 152 -35.19 11.18 -14.32
N HIS A 153 -34.93 11.34 -13.02
CA HIS A 153 -35.79 12.02 -12.06
C HIS A 153 -35.21 13.36 -11.58
N ALA A 154 -34.07 13.78 -12.12
CA ALA A 154 -33.29 14.90 -11.56
C ALA A 154 -34.04 16.24 -11.55
N ASP A 155 -34.98 16.43 -12.47
CA ASP A 155 -35.75 17.67 -12.61
C ASP A 155 -37.15 17.59 -11.97
N GLU A 156 -37.50 16.47 -11.32
CA GLU A 156 -38.81 16.29 -10.66
C GLU A 156 -38.89 17.07 -9.34
N SER A 157 -37.76 17.26 -8.66
CA SER A 157 -37.63 18.08 -7.44
C SER A 157 -36.17 18.43 -7.16
N VAL A 158 -35.95 19.40 -6.28
CA VAL A 158 -34.59 19.77 -5.83
C VAL A 158 -33.91 18.59 -5.12
N GLU A 159 -34.66 17.82 -4.33
CA GLU A 159 -34.18 16.64 -3.63
C GLU A 159 -33.74 15.54 -4.62
N ALA A 160 -34.56 15.23 -5.62
CA ALA A 160 -34.21 14.28 -6.67
C ALA A 160 -32.98 14.74 -7.48
N GLY A 161 -32.89 16.04 -7.78
CA GLY A 161 -31.71 16.64 -8.41
C GLY A 161 -30.44 16.47 -7.57
N ARG A 162 -30.52 16.64 -6.24
CA ARG A 162 -29.38 16.43 -5.33
C ARG A 162 -28.94 14.97 -5.29
N GLU A 163 -29.86 14.01 -5.33
CA GLU A 163 -29.52 12.59 -5.42
C GLU A 163 -28.78 12.26 -6.73
N PHE A 164 -29.20 12.84 -7.85
CA PHE A 164 -28.48 12.71 -9.12
C PHE A 164 -27.08 13.32 -9.04
N VAL A 165 -26.93 14.55 -8.51
CA VAL A 165 -25.62 15.21 -8.38
C VAL A 165 -24.68 14.38 -7.51
N ALA A 166 -25.15 13.80 -6.40
CA ALA A 166 -24.34 12.92 -5.56
C ALA A 166 -23.83 11.69 -6.35
N ALA A 167 -24.72 11.00 -7.07
CA ALA A 167 -24.35 9.85 -7.89
C ALA A 167 -23.41 10.23 -9.06
N TYR A 168 -23.62 11.39 -9.68
CA TYR A 168 -22.76 11.94 -10.73
C TYR A 168 -21.35 12.20 -10.22
N VAL A 169 -21.21 12.90 -9.08
CA VAL A 169 -19.92 13.23 -8.49
C VAL A 169 -19.17 11.96 -8.08
N GLU A 170 -19.84 10.97 -7.49
CA GLU A 170 -19.22 9.68 -7.18
C GLU A 170 -18.68 8.98 -8.45
N PHE A 171 -19.50 8.91 -9.50
CA PHE A 171 -19.11 8.27 -10.76
C PHE A 171 -17.93 8.98 -11.42
N VAL A 172 -17.97 10.30 -11.55
CA VAL A 172 -16.91 11.09 -12.18
C VAL A 172 -15.61 10.99 -11.40
N HIS A 173 -15.63 11.15 -10.07
CA HIS A 173 -14.43 11.00 -9.26
C HIS A 173 -13.86 9.59 -9.31
N TYR A 174 -14.70 8.55 -9.40
CA TYR A 174 -14.22 7.18 -9.54
C TYR A 174 -13.48 6.97 -10.86
N VAL A 175 -14.05 7.43 -11.98
CA VAL A 175 -13.41 7.31 -13.31
C VAL A 175 -12.14 8.16 -13.39
N ASP A 176 -12.15 9.37 -12.86
CA ASP A 176 -11.00 10.26 -12.84
C ASP A 176 -9.81 9.66 -12.07
N ARG A 177 -10.05 9.10 -10.88
CA ARG A 177 -9.00 8.39 -10.12
C ARG A 177 -8.42 7.21 -10.89
N LEU A 178 -9.27 6.37 -11.47
CA LEU A 178 -8.82 5.22 -12.26
C LEU A 178 -7.99 5.64 -13.47
N TYR A 179 -8.41 6.70 -14.18
CA TYR A 179 -7.68 7.22 -15.31
C TYR A 179 -6.34 7.82 -14.86
N ALA A 180 -6.32 8.61 -13.78
CA ALA A 180 -5.10 9.20 -13.24
C ALA A 180 -4.08 8.11 -12.83
N ASP A 181 -4.52 7.06 -12.15
CA ASP A 181 -3.68 5.93 -11.75
C ASP A 181 -3.13 5.15 -12.96
N ALA A 182 -3.91 5.03 -14.04
CA ALA A 182 -3.49 4.32 -15.26
C ALA A 182 -2.65 5.18 -16.23
N ALA A 183 -2.93 6.49 -16.30
CA ALA A 183 -2.34 7.41 -17.27
C ALA A 183 -1.11 8.16 -16.75
N ARG A 184 -0.88 8.18 -15.43
CA ARG A 184 0.41 8.59 -14.87
C ARG A 184 1.48 7.58 -15.29
N LEU A 185 2.11 7.81 -16.43
CA LEU A 185 3.43 7.29 -16.73
C LEU A 185 4.33 7.65 -15.54
N ALA A 186 4.99 6.65 -14.97
CA ALA A 186 5.86 6.79 -13.80
C ALA A 186 6.70 8.07 -13.90
N ALA A 187 6.31 9.11 -13.14
CA ALA A 187 7.27 10.12 -12.77
C ALA A 187 8.36 9.36 -11.99
N PRO A 188 9.65 9.44 -12.37
CA PRO A 188 10.69 8.96 -11.49
C PRO A 188 10.45 9.61 -10.14
N HIS A 189 10.52 8.84 -9.05
CA HIS A 189 10.52 9.40 -7.70
C HIS A 189 11.53 10.55 -7.69
N GLY A 190 11.03 11.79 -7.72
CA GLY A 190 11.85 12.97 -7.71
C GLY A 190 12.61 13.00 -6.40
N GLU A 191 13.92 13.18 -6.50
CA GLU A 191 14.74 13.59 -5.38
C GLU A 191 14.06 14.73 -4.62
N PRO A 192 14.20 14.81 -3.29
CA PRO A 192 13.66 15.94 -2.54
C PRO A 192 14.28 17.22 -3.13
N GLU A 193 13.43 18.11 -3.66
CA GLU A 193 13.85 19.45 -4.03
C GLU A 193 14.49 20.09 -2.80
N ASP A 194 15.79 20.31 -2.88
CA ASP A 194 16.56 21.09 -1.94
C ASP A 194 16.04 22.54 -2.01
N ALA A 195 15.09 22.86 -1.13
CA ALA A 195 14.63 24.23 -0.90
C ALA A 195 15.76 25.01 -0.21
N GLY A 196 16.77 25.36 -0.99
CA GLY A 196 18.02 25.94 -0.50
C GLY A 196 18.69 26.85 -1.52
N SER A 197 18.00 27.89 -1.99
CA SER A 197 18.70 29.06 -2.53
C SER A 197 17.99 30.35 -2.12
N GLN A 198 18.49 30.93 -1.04
CA GLN A 198 18.26 32.32 -0.69
C GLN A 198 18.88 33.21 -1.78
N ALA A 199 18.08 34.03 -2.45
CA ALA A 199 18.59 35.13 -3.24
C ALA A 199 18.93 36.31 -2.30
N PRO A 200 20.10 36.95 -2.45
CA PRO A 200 20.43 38.15 -1.69
C PRO A 200 19.70 39.35 -2.31
N HIS A 201 18.94 40.08 -1.49
CA HIS A 201 18.46 41.41 -1.85
C HIS A 201 19.57 42.42 -1.59
N GLU A 202 20.12 42.98 -2.67
CA GLU A 202 20.86 44.25 -2.64
C GLU A 202 20.08 45.34 -3.38
N HIS A 203 20.18 46.54 -2.81
CA HIS A 203 19.74 47.89 -3.22
C HIS A 203 18.30 48.31 -2.92
#